data_AF-A0A2E6JJ90-F1
#
_entry.id   AF-A0A2E6JJ90-F1
#
_cell.length_a   1.000
_cell.length_b   1.000
_cell.length_c   1.000
_cell.angle_alpha   90.00
_cell.angle_beta   90.00
_cell.angle_gamma   90.00
#
_symmetry.space_group_name_H-M   'P 1'
#
loop_
_entity.id
_entity.type
_entity.pdbx_description
1 polymer ?
#
loop_
_entity_poly.entity_id
_entity_poly.type
_entity_poly.pdbx_seq_one_letter_code
_entity_poly.pdbx_strand_id
1 'polypeptide(L)'
;MAGKVKFNQIFFLICFSSVIAQTTIDPENLINELGCGNCHLGAEESTLIPVRAPNLSNAGSKYNSSYIFDYLKAPHSIRKNIGLSRMPNFNLSDKEAFALTIYLETKKSSKPSKHYNNGDKNLDPIKLITEDYQCTSCHILDGSGADRSINLNLTGTRLKKEWIYETTFYPQKHIAESTSMPMFFYDDNDDSKLIVGSITQYISKIGATKLKELDKKYKTAQKIFPSITVDQGRKIFLSQNCITCHSMESESSWFAKNNAPDLSNQTMRTKKQWLQSYLHDPKPIRPHGYYPGTGSRMPNYSLSADEVVGVMTWIGSFSQKISIDHISKYQANKVQNLLDSQLSCLGCHKLNEQGGIVGPDLSNAGNRLTDEYIKMALEQPHMVMPESIMPKQILDKKTMQLLQSFIKMQINESNSSSTTYLDLIEYQPYRIGDLYNANCAVCHGLNGSGDGFTAKHLPVSPGNLSDSKTISQRSDDTLYETLYNGGRIMKKHHFMPSWGLKLSHSEIVYLVNKIRQLCDCVGPEWSEK
;
A
#
# COMPACT_ATOMS: atom_id res chain seq x y z
N MET A 1 54.18 -63.67 18.95
CA MET A 1 55.18 -62.94 19.77
C MET A 1 55.40 -61.58 19.11
N ALA A 2 54.62 -60.58 19.48
CA ALA A 2 54.95 -59.54 20.47
C ALA A 2 55.99 -58.52 19.95
N GLY A 3 55.60 -57.24 19.78
CA GLY A 3 56.59 -56.18 19.57
C GLY A 3 56.13 -54.81 19.04
N LYS A 4 55.26 -54.10 19.79
CA LYS A 4 55.19 -52.63 20.01
C LYS A 4 55.56 -51.66 18.86
N VAL A 5 54.60 -50.81 18.47
CA VAL A 5 54.87 -49.40 18.08
C VAL A 5 53.93 -48.48 18.87
N LYS A 6 54.51 -47.39 19.39
CA LYS A 6 54.03 -46.57 20.51
C LYS A 6 52.95 -45.57 20.09
N PHE A 7 51.88 -45.54 20.89
CA PHE A 7 50.93 -44.44 21.00
C PHE A 7 51.64 -43.19 21.51
N ASN A 8 51.70 -42.11 20.72
CA ASN A 8 51.71 -40.74 21.21
C ASN A 8 51.50 -39.74 20.06
N GLN A 9 50.63 -38.75 20.31
CA GLN A 9 50.43 -37.51 19.54
C GLN A 9 49.62 -37.59 18.24
N ILE A 10 48.29 -37.68 18.35
CA ILE A 10 47.37 -36.88 17.51
C ILE A 10 46.18 -36.46 18.38
N PHE A 11 46.37 -35.41 19.19
CA PHE A 11 45.27 -34.63 19.77
C PHE A 11 45.22 -33.32 19.00
N PHE A 12 44.71 -33.38 17.76
CA PHE A 12 44.43 -32.18 16.98
C PHE A 12 42.96 -31.81 17.18
N LEU A 13 42.78 -30.70 17.88
CA LEU A 13 41.59 -29.84 17.94
C LEU A 13 40.45 -30.24 16.98
N ILE A 14 39.43 -30.92 17.53
CA ILE A 14 38.08 -30.84 16.98
C ILE A 14 37.52 -29.49 17.43
N CYS A 15 37.93 -28.41 16.74
CA CYS A 15 37.14 -27.19 16.73
C CYS A 15 35.86 -27.53 15.98
N PHE A 16 34.77 -27.68 16.73
CA PHE A 16 33.40 -27.58 16.22
C PHE A 16 33.26 -26.24 15.50
N SER A 17 33.59 -26.23 14.22
CA SER A 17 33.14 -25.22 13.28
C SER A 17 31.70 -25.58 12.93
N SER A 18 30.78 -25.25 13.84
CA SER A 18 29.40 -25.01 13.46
C SER A 18 29.40 -23.74 12.59
N VAL A 19 29.82 -23.91 11.33
CA VAL A 19 29.40 -23.04 10.25
C VAL A 19 27.90 -23.29 10.15
N ILE A 20 27.14 -22.51 10.92
CA ILE A 20 25.74 -22.25 10.58
C ILE A 20 25.86 -21.62 9.19
N ALA A 21 25.61 -22.43 8.15
CA ALA A 21 25.40 -21.91 6.82
C ALA A 21 24.15 -21.02 6.91
N GLN A 22 24.35 -19.75 7.25
CA GLN A 22 23.35 -18.74 7.02
C GLN A 22 23.10 -18.78 5.53
N THR A 23 21.98 -19.35 5.13
CA THR A 23 21.45 -19.20 3.78
C THR A 23 21.22 -17.72 3.59
N THR A 24 22.20 -17.02 3.05
CA THR A 24 22.09 -15.59 2.76
C THR A 24 21.06 -15.46 1.66
N ILE A 25 19.89 -14.94 2.03
CA ILE A 25 18.86 -14.57 1.05
C ILE A 25 19.52 -13.57 0.09
N ASP A 26 19.51 -13.86 -1.21
CA ASP A 26 20.00 -12.93 -2.21
C ASP A 26 19.14 -11.65 -2.20
N PRO A 27 19.71 -10.48 -1.89
CA PRO A 27 18.94 -9.24 -1.74
C PRO A 27 18.17 -8.84 -3.00
N GLU A 28 18.75 -9.01 -4.19
CA GLU A 28 18.07 -8.67 -5.46
C GLU A 28 16.87 -9.58 -5.71
N ASN A 29 17.07 -10.89 -5.56
CA ASN A 29 15.97 -11.84 -5.67
C ASN A 29 14.87 -11.57 -4.64
N LEU A 30 15.21 -11.21 -3.40
CA LEU A 30 14.22 -10.86 -2.37
C LEU A 30 13.35 -9.67 -2.79
N ILE A 31 13.94 -8.60 -3.33
CA ILE A 31 13.22 -7.42 -3.81
C ILE A 31 12.28 -7.77 -4.96
N ASN A 32 12.73 -8.62 -5.89
CA ASN A 32 11.90 -9.12 -6.99
C ASN A 32 10.76 -10.02 -6.48
N GLU A 33 11.02 -10.93 -5.54
CA GLU A 33 10.01 -11.84 -4.99
C GLU A 33 8.93 -11.14 -4.16
N LEU A 34 9.28 -10.07 -3.45
CA LEU A 34 8.34 -9.23 -2.69
C LEU A 34 7.63 -8.18 -3.58
N GLY A 35 8.17 -7.91 -4.76
CA GLY A 35 7.59 -6.96 -5.71
C GLY A 35 7.73 -5.49 -5.31
N CYS A 36 8.81 -5.11 -4.61
CA CYS A 36 8.96 -3.74 -4.12
C CYS A 36 8.94 -2.70 -5.27
N GLY A 37 9.55 -3.04 -6.42
CA GLY A 37 9.58 -2.19 -7.61
C GLY A 37 8.23 -1.98 -8.30
N ASN A 38 7.20 -2.78 -7.97
CA ASN A 38 5.84 -2.56 -8.49
C ASN A 38 5.18 -1.30 -7.91
N CYS A 39 5.76 -0.73 -6.84
CA CYS A 39 5.27 0.46 -6.15
C CYS A 39 6.35 1.54 -6.01
N HIS A 40 7.59 1.13 -5.75
CA HIS A 40 8.72 2.01 -5.45
C HIS A 40 9.60 2.24 -6.69
N LEU A 41 9.91 3.51 -6.97
CA LEU A 41 10.98 3.83 -7.92
C LEU A 41 12.35 3.44 -7.35
N GLY A 42 13.33 3.28 -8.22
CA GLY A 42 14.70 2.90 -7.86
C GLY A 42 14.91 1.39 -7.66
N ALA A 43 13.82 0.61 -7.62
CA ALA A 43 13.84 -0.85 -7.77
C ALA A 43 13.25 -1.23 -9.14
N GLU A 44 13.74 -2.31 -9.75
CA GLU A 44 13.15 -2.83 -10.98
C GLU A 44 11.78 -3.47 -10.71
N GLU A 45 10.85 -3.33 -11.65
CA GLU A 45 9.54 -3.99 -11.58
C GLU A 45 9.71 -5.52 -11.52
N SER A 46 8.86 -6.17 -10.74
CA SER A 46 8.98 -7.61 -10.53
C SER A 46 8.60 -8.39 -11.76
N THR A 47 9.49 -9.30 -12.16
CA THR A 47 9.22 -10.28 -13.21
C THR A 47 8.47 -11.51 -12.67
N LEU A 48 8.44 -11.69 -11.35
CA LEU A 48 7.88 -12.89 -10.69
C LEU A 48 6.45 -12.68 -10.21
N ILE A 49 6.11 -11.49 -9.70
CA ILE A 49 4.78 -11.22 -9.15
C ILE A 49 3.68 -11.35 -10.21
N PRO A 50 3.80 -10.83 -11.45
CA PRO A 50 2.71 -10.93 -12.44
C PRO A 50 2.31 -12.37 -12.78
N VAL A 51 3.27 -13.31 -12.72
CA VAL A 51 3.01 -14.74 -12.99
C VAL A 51 2.65 -15.54 -11.72
N ARG A 52 3.00 -15.02 -10.54
CA ARG A 52 2.70 -15.64 -9.25
C ARG A 52 1.40 -15.14 -8.63
N ALA A 53 0.98 -13.89 -8.80
CA ALA A 53 -0.28 -13.40 -8.27
C ALA A 53 -1.48 -13.93 -9.08
N PRO A 54 -2.63 -14.20 -8.44
CA PRO A 54 -3.81 -14.63 -9.17
C PRO A 54 -4.40 -13.49 -10.02
N ASN A 55 -4.80 -13.81 -11.25
CA ASN A 55 -5.67 -12.98 -12.08
C ASN A 55 -7.04 -12.82 -11.39
N LEU A 56 -7.52 -11.58 -11.31
CA LEU A 56 -8.76 -11.20 -10.61
C LEU A 56 -9.92 -10.83 -11.55
N SER A 57 -9.75 -10.90 -12.88
CA SER A 57 -10.80 -10.63 -13.88
C SER A 57 -12.06 -11.48 -13.67
N ASN A 58 -11.93 -12.66 -13.05
CA ASN A 58 -13.02 -13.59 -12.75
C ASN A 58 -13.14 -13.90 -11.25
N ALA A 59 -12.69 -13.00 -10.37
CA ALA A 59 -12.65 -13.23 -8.93
C ALA A 59 -14.01 -13.64 -8.35
N GLY A 60 -15.10 -13.02 -8.81
CA GLY A 60 -16.47 -13.30 -8.39
C GLY A 60 -17.03 -14.63 -8.88
N SER A 61 -16.50 -15.20 -9.98
CA SER A 61 -16.80 -16.59 -10.37
C SER A 61 -15.93 -17.61 -9.64
N LYS A 62 -14.73 -17.20 -9.21
CA LYS A 62 -13.70 -18.09 -8.67
C LYS A 62 -13.80 -18.33 -7.17
N TYR A 63 -13.89 -17.26 -6.39
CA TYR A 63 -13.73 -17.30 -4.94
C TYR A 63 -15.08 -17.15 -4.21
N ASN A 64 -15.19 -17.76 -3.04
CA ASN A 64 -16.29 -17.45 -2.12
C ASN A 64 -16.08 -16.02 -1.54
N SER A 65 -17.11 -15.17 -1.60
CA SER A 65 -17.01 -13.78 -1.14
C SER A 65 -16.60 -13.69 0.34
N SER A 66 -17.13 -14.58 1.18
CA SER A 66 -16.79 -14.64 2.60
C SER A 66 -15.32 -14.99 2.85
N TYR A 67 -14.71 -15.80 1.97
CA TYR A 67 -13.27 -16.05 2.01
C TYR A 67 -12.47 -14.80 1.61
N ILE A 68 -12.83 -14.12 0.51
CA ILE A 68 -12.14 -12.87 0.10
C ILE A 68 -12.19 -11.86 1.26
N PHE A 69 -13.37 -11.67 1.86
CA PHE A 69 -13.56 -10.74 2.96
C PHE A 69 -12.64 -11.01 4.15
N ASP A 70 -12.50 -12.28 4.54
CA ASP A 70 -11.61 -12.68 5.64
C ASP A 70 -10.13 -12.56 5.23
N TYR A 71 -9.78 -13.02 4.02
CA TYR A 71 -8.42 -13.02 3.50
C TYR A 71 -7.83 -11.62 3.34
N LEU A 72 -8.61 -10.65 2.86
CA LEU A 72 -8.15 -9.26 2.68
C LEU A 72 -7.72 -8.58 3.98
N LYS A 73 -8.24 -9.03 5.14
CA LYS A 73 -7.90 -8.49 6.46
C LYS A 73 -6.65 -9.12 7.07
N ALA A 74 -6.41 -10.38 6.74
CA ALA A 74 -5.25 -11.14 7.19
C ALA A 74 -4.72 -12.06 6.07
N PRO A 75 -4.06 -11.48 5.05
CA PRO A 75 -3.48 -12.27 3.97
C PRO A 75 -2.42 -13.23 4.52
N HIS A 76 -2.41 -14.44 3.98
CA HIS A 76 -1.44 -15.47 4.33
C HIS A 76 -1.02 -16.26 3.08
N SER A 77 0.10 -16.96 3.18
CA SER A 77 0.59 -17.77 2.06
C SER A 77 -0.35 -18.94 1.78
N ILE A 78 -0.73 -19.08 0.50
CA ILE A 78 -1.57 -20.17 0.00
C ILE A 78 -0.74 -21.23 -0.73
N ARG A 79 0.45 -20.87 -1.22
CA ARG A 79 1.39 -21.72 -1.94
C ARG A 79 2.77 -21.47 -1.37
N LYS A 80 3.44 -22.51 -0.89
CA LYS A 80 4.81 -22.40 -0.37
C LYS A 80 5.89 -22.69 -1.42
N ASN A 81 5.48 -23.19 -2.60
CA ASN A 81 6.38 -23.54 -3.69
C ASN A 81 6.73 -22.38 -4.64
N ILE A 82 6.28 -21.16 -4.35
CA ILE A 82 6.48 -19.96 -5.20
C ILE A 82 7.48 -18.97 -4.58
N GLY A 83 8.46 -19.48 -3.83
CA GLY A 83 9.44 -18.66 -3.12
C GLY A 83 8.84 -17.83 -1.99
N LEU A 84 9.40 -16.64 -1.76
CA LEU A 84 9.00 -15.70 -0.71
C LEU A 84 7.83 -14.80 -1.13
N SER A 85 7.37 -14.89 -2.38
CA SER A 85 6.25 -14.11 -2.89
C SER A 85 4.96 -14.34 -2.10
N ARG A 86 4.34 -13.24 -1.68
CA ARG A 86 3.11 -13.25 -0.85
C ARG A 86 2.34 -11.94 -1.00
N MET A 87 1.02 -12.02 -0.80
CA MET A 87 0.20 -10.82 -0.70
C MET A 87 0.47 -10.15 0.66
N PRO A 88 0.89 -8.88 0.69
CA PRO A 88 1.15 -8.18 1.94
C PRO A 88 -0.17 -7.72 2.58
N ASN A 89 -0.13 -7.40 3.87
CA ASN A 89 -1.28 -6.89 4.60
C ASN A 89 -1.40 -5.38 4.46
N PHE A 90 -2.45 -4.90 3.79
CA PHE A 90 -2.74 -3.46 3.63
C PHE A 90 -3.43 -2.85 4.87
N ASN A 91 -3.60 -3.63 5.95
CA ASN A 91 -4.26 -3.25 7.19
C ASN A 91 -5.68 -2.70 6.94
N LEU A 92 -6.44 -3.41 6.09
CA LEU A 92 -7.79 -3.01 5.71
C LEU A 92 -8.76 -3.16 6.89
N SER A 93 -9.61 -2.16 7.09
CA SER A 93 -10.72 -2.25 8.04
C SER A 93 -11.80 -3.23 7.56
N ASP A 94 -12.71 -3.65 8.45
CA ASP A 94 -13.86 -4.47 8.04
C ASP A 94 -14.71 -3.77 6.95
N LYS A 95 -14.82 -2.43 7.00
CA LYS A 95 -15.55 -1.66 5.98
C LYS A 95 -14.84 -1.70 4.63
N GLU A 96 -13.52 -1.49 4.62
CA GLU A 96 -12.70 -1.49 3.41
C GLU A 96 -12.62 -2.86 2.75
N ALA A 97 -12.40 -3.91 3.56
CA ALA A 97 -12.38 -5.29 3.09
C ALA A 97 -13.75 -5.71 2.53
N PHE A 98 -14.85 -5.27 3.17
CA PHE A 98 -16.20 -5.52 2.66
C PHE A 98 -16.43 -4.84 1.30
N ALA A 99 -16.07 -3.56 1.17
CA ALA A 99 -16.18 -2.81 -0.09
C ALA A 99 -15.41 -3.48 -1.23
N LEU A 100 -14.15 -3.86 -0.99
CA LEU A 100 -13.35 -4.60 -1.97
C LEU A 100 -13.97 -5.94 -2.33
N THR A 101 -14.52 -6.66 -1.34
CA THR A 101 -15.14 -7.96 -1.57
C THR A 101 -16.35 -7.86 -2.50
N ILE A 102 -17.28 -6.92 -2.24
CA ILE A 102 -18.45 -6.76 -3.09
C ILE A 102 -18.07 -6.29 -4.51
N TYR A 103 -17.00 -5.51 -4.65
CA TYR A 103 -16.44 -5.15 -5.95
C TYR A 103 -15.89 -6.37 -6.69
N LEU A 104 -15.05 -7.19 -6.05
CA LEU A 104 -14.50 -8.40 -6.65
C LEU A 104 -15.60 -9.43 -6.97
N GLU A 105 -16.67 -9.49 -6.18
CA GLU A 105 -17.83 -10.34 -6.44
C GLU A 105 -18.53 -10.01 -7.78
N THR A 106 -18.45 -8.76 -8.24
CA THR A 106 -19.00 -8.37 -9.56
C THR A 106 -18.20 -8.94 -10.74
N LYS A 107 -16.95 -9.38 -10.51
CA LYS A 107 -16.04 -9.87 -11.56
C LYS A 107 -16.36 -11.33 -11.91
N LYS A 108 -17.39 -11.53 -12.74
CA LYS A 108 -17.90 -12.85 -13.11
C LYS A 108 -17.63 -13.15 -14.59
N SER A 109 -17.25 -14.39 -14.86
CA SER A 109 -17.32 -14.99 -16.19
C SER A 109 -18.78 -15.30 -16.57
N SER A 110 -19.10 -15.24 -17.86
CA SER A 110 -20.48 -15.22 -18.33
C SER A 110 -21.19 -16.58 -18.42
N LYS A 111 -20.54 -17.73 -18.22
CA LYS A 111 -21.20 -19.05 -18.38
C LYS A 111 -20.69 -20.13 -17.42
N PRO A 112 -21.60 -20.84 -16.70
CA PRO A 112 -21.28 -22.10 -16.02
C PRO A 112 -20.84 -23.17 -17.01
N SER A 113 -20.13 -24.18 -16.49
CA SER A 113 -19.82 -25.39 -17.24
C SER A 113 -21.09 -26.04 -17.80
N LYS A 114 -21.09 -26.38 -19.09
CA LYS A 114 -22.20 -27.14 -19.70
C LYS A 114 -22.20 -28.62 -19.31
N HIS A 115 -21.07 -29.15 -18.83
CA HIS A 115 -20.88 -30.57 -18.54
C HIS A 115 -20.85 -30.88 -17.03
N TYR A 116 -21.29 -29.93 -16.19
CA TYR A 116 -21.30 -30.12 -14.73
C TYR A 116 -22.06 -31.38 -14.31
N ASN A 117 -21.46 -32.15 -13.41
CA ASN A 117 -22.04 -33.37 -12.84
C ASN A 117 -21.83 -33.40 -11.32
N ASN A 118 -22.80 -33.92 -10.57
CA ASN A 118 -22.74 -34.01 -9.11
C ASN A 118 -21.89 -35.19 -8.59
N GLY A 119 -21.33 -35.98 -9.48
CA GLY A 119 -20.57 -37.18 -9.19
C GLY A 119 -21.43 -38.43 -8.98
N ASP A 120 -20.75 -39.53 -8.73
CA ASP A 120 -21.35 -40.80 -8.30
C ASP A 120 -21.08 -41.04 -6.80
N LYS A 121 -22.14 -41.37 -6.06
CA LYS A 121 -22.10 -41.67 -4.63
C LYS A 121 -21.40 -43.01 -4.33
N ASN A 122 -21.29 -43.89 -5.32
CA ASN A 122 -20.64 -45.19 -5.19
C ASN A 122 -19.11 -45.10 -5.32
N LEU A 123 -18.59 -43.99 -5.86
CA LEU A 123 -17.16 -43.76 -5.93
C LEU A 123 -16.61 -43.32 -4.58
N ASP A 124 -15.40 -43.78 -4.25
CA ASP A 124 -14.65 -43.30 -3.09
C ASP A 124 -13.76 -42.10 -3.52
N PRO A 125 -14.18 -40.85 -3.24
CA PRO A 125 -13.41 -39.68 -3.65
C PRO A 125 -12.06 -39.57 -2.95
N ILE A 126 -11.89 -40.16 -1.76
CA ILE A 126 -10.59 -40.14 -1.07
C ILE A 126 -9.63 -41.02 -1.85
N LYS A 127 -10.03 -42.26 -2.14
CA LYS A 127 -9.24 -43.18 -2.95
C LYS A 127 -8.88 -42.60 -4.32
N LEU A 128 -9.85 -41.96 -4.99
CA LEU A 128 -9.61 -41.28 -6.27
C LEU A 128 -8.48 -40.23 -6.14
N ILE A 129 -8.52 -39.40 -5.10
CA ILE A 129 -7.53 -38.33 -4.89
C ILE A 129 -6.17 -38.89 -4.45
N THR A 130 -6.13 -39.88 -3.57
CA THR A 130 -4.91 -40.35 -2.92
C THR A 130 -4.19 -41.46 -3.66
N GLU A 131 -4.94 -42.38 -4.28
CA GLU A 131 -4.42 -43.61 -4.88
C GLU A 131 -4.51 -43.57 -6.41
N ASP A 132 -5.70 -43.34 -6.96
CA ASP A 132 -5.94 -43.55 -8.40
C ASP A 132 -5.33 -42.43 -9.26
N TYR A 133 -5.52 -41.17 -8.86
CA TYR A 133 -4.97 -40.00 -9.55
C TYR A 133 -3.79 -39.35 -8.82
N GLN A 134 -3.46 -39.84 -7.62
CA GLN A 134 -2.28 -39.45 -6.84
C GLN A 134 -2.08 -37.94 -6.69
N CYS A 135 -3.17 -37.18 -6.56
CA CYS A 135 -3.16 -35.72 -6.37
C CYS A 135 -2.31 -35.32 -5.16
N THR A 136 -2.22 -36.19 -4.14
CA THR A 136 -1.41 -35.99 -2.94
C THR A 136 0.10 -35.98 -3.19
N SER A 137 0.57 -36.37 -4.37
CA SER A 137 1.97 -36.20 -4.80
C SER A 137 2.40 -34.73 -4.80
N CYS A 138 1.44 -33.81 -4.93
CA CYS A 138 1.66 -32.37 -4.94
C CYS A 138 0.79 -31.59 -3.96
N HIS A 139 -0.36 -32.13 -3.55
CA HIS A 139 -1.33 -31.46 -2.69
C HIS A 139 -1.39 -32.07 -1.29
N ILE A 140 -1.57 -31.24 -0.28
CA ILE A 140 -1.88 -31.74 1.06
C ILE A 140 -3.39 -32.01 1.18
N LEU A 141 -3.75 -33.17 1.72
CA LEU A 141 -5.11 -33.54 2.10
C LEU A 141 -5.06 -34.33 3.42
N ASP A 142 -5.83 -33.91 4.43
CA ASP A 142 -5.93 -34.58 5.75
C ASP A 142 -4.57 -34.96 6.38
N GLY A 143 -3.57 -34.06 6.27
CA GLY A 143 -2.23 -34.26 6.85
C GLY A 143 -1.31 -35.16 6.03
N SER A 144 -1.78 -35.70 4.90
CA SER A 144 -1.02 -36.52 3.96
C SER A 144 -0.70 -35.75 2.67
N GLY A 145 0.34 -36.17 1.95
CA GLY A 145 0.77 -35.57 0.70
C GLY A 145 1.92 -34.56 0.83
N ALA A 146 2.33 -33.96 -0.29
CA ALA A 146 3.46 -33.03 -0.34
C ALA A 146 3.02 -31.57 -0.38
N ASP A 147 3.79 -30.67 0.24
CA ASP A 147 3.56 -29.21 0.22
C ASP A 147 4.14 -28.55 -1.05
N ARG A 148 3.81 -29.10 -2.23
CA ARG A 148 4.29 -28.62 -3.54
C ARG A 148 3.24 -27.78 -4.27
N SER A 149 2.05 -27.65 -3.71
CA SER A 149 0.92 -26.91 -4.27
C SER A 149 -0.03 -26.49 -3.14
N ILE A 150 -1.28 -26.16 -3.46
CA ILE A 150 -2.28 -25.75 -2.46
C ILE A 150 -2.72 -26.90 -1.56
N ASN A 151 -3.06 -26.60 -0.31
CA ASN A 151 -3.73 -27.52 0.60
C ASN A 151 -5.22 -27.66 0.22
N LEU A 152 -5.67 -28.88 -0.04
CA LEU A 152 -7.04 -29.17 -0.50
C LEU A 152 -8.10 -29.04 0.61
N ASN A 153 -7.72 -29.16 1.89
CA ASN A 153 -8.65 -29.05 3.02
C ASN A 153 -9.37 -27.69 3.07
N LEU A 154 -8.71 -26.63 2.57
CA LEU A 154 -9.26 -25.27 2.53
C LEU A 154 -9.79 -24.87 1.15
N THR A 155 -9.69 -25.75 0.16
CA THR A 155 -10.08 -25.42 -1.22
C THR A 155 -11.57 -25.15 -1.33
N GLY A 156 -12.43 -25.96 -0.70
CA GLY A 156 -13.89 -25.72 -0.64
C GLY A 156 -14.28 -24.46 0.14
N THR A 157 -13.45 -24.02 1.08
CA THR A 157 -13.62 -22.73 1.78
C THR A 157 -13.31 -21.57 0.85
N ARG A 158 -12.24 -21.69 0.07
CA ARG A 158 -11.69 -20.61 -0.76
C ARG A 158 -12.41 -20.44 -2.10
N LEU A 159 -12.63 -21.54 -2.81
CA LEU A 159 -13.11 -21.56 -4.19
C LEU A 159 -14.57 -21.99 -4.26
N LYS A 160 -15.29 -21.47 -5.24
CA LYS A 160 -16.64 -21.92 -5.56
C LYS A 160 -16.59 -23.32 -6.17
N LYS A 161 -17.62 -24.14 -5.91
CA LYS A 161 -17.69 -25.53 -6.36
C LYS A 161 -17.55 -25.66 -7.88
N GLU A 162 -18.15 -24.74 -8.64
CA GLU A 162 -18.09 -24.72 -10.11
C GLU A 162 -16.67 -24.44 -10.59
N TRP A 163 -15.94 -23.58 -9.88
CA TRP A 163 -14.54 -23.29 -10.22
C TRP A 163 -13.62 -24.46 -9.90
N ILE A 164 -13.86 -25.18 -8.79
CA ILE A 164 -13.12 -26.41 -8.47
C ILE A 164 -13.31 -27.43 -9.58
N TYR A 165 -14.56 -27.67 -9.97
CA TYR A 165 -14.93 -28.59 -11.05
C TYR A 165 -14.20 -28.26 -12.36
N GLU A 166 -14.32 -27.01 -12.82
CA GLU A 166 -13.67 -26.53 -14.06
C GLU A 166 -12.14 -26.60 -13.99
N THR A 167 -11.54 -26.27 -12.83
CA THR A 167 -10.08 -26.32 -12.65
C THR A 167 -9.56 -27.76 -12.67
N THR A 168 -10.34 -28.73 -12.19
CA THR A 168 -9.94 -30.14 -12.23
C THR A 168 -9.94 -30.68 -13.67
N PHE A 169 -10.84 -30.22 -14.54
CA PHE A 169 -10.80 -30.55 -15.97
C PHE A 169 -9.71 -29.79 -16.74
N TYR A 170 -9.62 -28.47 -16.53
CA TYR A 170 -8.76 -27.59 -17.32
C TYR A 170 -7.79 -26.78 -16.45
N PRO A 171 -6.86 -27.44 -15.74
CA PRO A 171 -5.95 -26.73 -14.85
C PRO A 171 -5.11 -25.67 -15.57
N GLN A 172 -4.72 -25.90 -16.83
CA GLN A 172 -3.93 -24.98 -17.64
C GLN A 172 -4.70 -23.71 -18.04
N LYS A 173 -6.04 -23.74 -18.03
CA LYS A 173 -6.89 -22.57 -18.34
C LYS A 173 -7.10 -21.67 -17.12
N HIS A 174 -7.06 -22.24 -15.92
CA HIS A 174 -7.49 -21.58 -14.69
C HIS A 174 -6.35 -21.28 -13.69
N ILE A 175 -5.21 -21.94 -13.86
CA ILE A 175 -3.99 -21.72 -13.09
C ILE A 175 -2.99 -21.00 -14.00
N ALA A 176 -2.02 -20.28 -13.43
CA ALA A 176 -0.97 -19.58 -14.18
C ALA A 176 -0.40 -20.44 -15.32
N GLU A 177 -0.05 -19.80 -16.44
CA GLU A 177 0.31 -20.44 -17.73
C GLU A 177 1.45 -21.49 -17.61
N SER A 178 2.21 -21.49 -16.52
CA SER A 178 3.29 -22.42 -16.22
C SER A 178 2.95 -23.51 -15.17
N THR A 179 1.67 -23.86 -14.99
CA THR A 179 1.28 -24.84 -13.95
C THR A 179 1.77 -26.26 -14.28
N SER A 180 2.32 -26.95 -13.28
CA SER A 180 2.69 -28.36 -13.37
C SER A 180 1.51 -29.32 -13.07
N MET A 181 0.30 -28.80 -12.87
CA MET A 181 -0.87 -29.64 -12.60
C MET A 181 -1.27 -30.41 -13.87
N PRO A 182 -1.25 -31.76 -13.84
CA PRO A 182 -1.55 -32.60 -15.00
C PRO A 182 -3.03 -32.55 -15.39
N MET A 183 -3.30 -32.79 -16.67
CA MET A 183 -4.66 -32.97 -17.20
C MET A 183 -4.98 -34.47 -17.21
N PHE A 184 -5.91 -34.89 -16.36
CA PHE A 184 -6.32 -36.30 -16.21
C PHE A 184 -7.64 -36.64 -16.90
N PHE A 185 -8.47 -35.63 -17.17
CA PHE A 185 -9.89 -35.79 -17.47
C PHE A 185 -10.26 -35.07 -18.77
N TYR A 186 -11.26 -35.60 -19.47
CA TYR A 186 -11.79 -35.04 -20.71
C TYR A 186 -13.32 -34.89 -20.60
N ASP A 187 -13.86 -33.77 -21.08
CA ASP A 187 -15.28 -33.40 -20.89
C ASP A 187 -16.24 -34.10 -21.86
N ASP A 188 -15.72 -34.82 -22.85
CA ASP A 188 -16.48 -35.72 -23.70
C ASP A 188 -16.68 -37.12 -23.07
N ASN A 189 -15.97 -37.43 -21.99
CA ASN A 189 -16.06 -38.70 -21.27
C ASN A 189 -17.00 -38.60 -20.04
N ASP A 190 -18.05 -39.41 -20.01
CA ASP A 190 -19.02 -39.41 -18.92
C ASP A 190 -18.46 -39.92 -17.58
N ASP A 191 -17.55 -40.90 -17.59
CA ASP A 191 -16.88 -41.36 -16.38
C ASP A 191 -16.01 -40.26 -15.77
N SER A 192 -15.32 -39.48 -16.62
CA SER A 192 -14.56 -38.31 -16.18
C SER A 192 -15.46 -37.29 -15.46
N LYS A 193 -16.67 -37.04 -15.99
CA LYS A 193 -17.64 -36.13 -15.35
C LYS A 193 -18.07 -36.65 -13.98
N LEU A 194 -18.33 -37.94 -13.85
CA LEU A 194 -18.70 -38.57 -12.57
C LEU A 194 -17.54 -38.48 -11.56
N ILE A 195 -16.32 -38.82 -11.97
CA ILE A 195 -15.12 -38.78 -11.10
C ILE A 195 -14.83 -37.36 -10.63
N VAL A 196 -14.78 -36.39 -11.55
CA VAL A 196 -14.51 -34.98 -11.20
C VAL A 196 -15.64 -34.42 -10.33
N GLY A 197 -16.89 -34.81 -10.59
CA GLY A 197 -18.03 -34.51 -9.74
C GLY A 197 -17.82 -34.99 -8.30
N SER A 198 -17.46 -36.26 -8.12
CA SER A 198 -17.24 -36.86 -6.79
C SER A 198 -16.07 -36.21 -6.05
N ILE A 199 -14.95 -35.94 -6.73
CA ILE A 199 -13.80 -35.20 -6.18
C ILE A 199 -14.22 -33.79 -5.74
N THR A 200 -14.96 -33.07 -6.60
CA THR A 200 -15.43 -31.71 -6.33
C THR A 200 -16.35 -31.65 -5.10
N GLN A 201 -17.28 -32.60 -4.99
CA GLN A 201 -18.19 -32.67 -3.84
C GLN A 201 -17.43 -32.95 -2.54
N TYR A 202 -16.46 -33.85 -2.57
CA TYR A 202 -15.61 -34.14 -1.41
C TYR A 202 -14.84 -32.89 -0.95
N ILE A 203 -14.11 -32.24 -1.87
CA ILE A 203 -13.33 -31.02 -1.57
C ILE A 203 -14.24 -29.89 -1.07
N SER A 204 -15.44 -29.75 -1.63
CA SER A 204 -16.41 -28.76 -1.18
C SER A 204 -16.92 -29.08 0.23
N LYS A 205 -17.17 -30.36 0.53
CA LYS A 205 -17.68 -30.82 1.82
C LYS A 205 -16.69 -30.61 2.95
N ILE A 206 -15.41 -30.94 2.76
CA ILE A 206 -14.39 -30.77 3.81
C ILE A 206 -14.16 -29.29 4.18
N GLY A 207 -14.30 -28.37 3.22
CA GLY A 207 -14.24 -26.92 3.48
C GLY A 207 -15.52 -26.30 4.05
N ALA A 208 -16.65 -27.00 4.00
CA ALA A 208 -17.98 -26.42 4.25
C ALA A 208 -18.13 -25.86 5.68
N THR A 209 -17.56 -26.51 6.69
CA THR A 209 -17.64 -26.05 8.09
C THR A 209 -16.97 -24.69 8.25
N LYS A 210 -15.76 -24.53 7.71
CA LYS A 210 -15.04 -23.25 7.79
C LYS A 210 -15.73 -22.19 6.93
N LEU A 211 -16.22 -22.55 5.75
CA LEU A 211 -16.99 -21.62 4.90
C LEU A 211 -18.22 -21.07 5.62
N LYS A 212 -18.98 -21.91 6.32
CA LYS A 212 -20.14 -21.47 7.13
C LYS A 212 -19.76 -20.47 8.22
N GLU A 213 -18.61 -20.63 8.85
CA GLU A 213 -18.09 -19.66 9.83
C GLU A 213 -17.81 -18.30 9.16
N LEU A 214 -17.13 -18.32 8.01
CA LEU A 214 -16.81 -17.10 7.26
C LEU A 214 -18.07 -16.42 6.72
N ASP A 215 -19.05 -17.20 6.25
CA ASP A 215 -20.34 -16.69 5.78
C ASP A 215 -21.09 -15.96 6.89
N LYS A 216 -21.02 -16.44 8.14
CA LYS A 216 -21.61 -15.73 9.28
C LYS A 216 -20.96 -14.36 9.47
N LYS A 217 -19.62 -14.28 9.41
CA LYS A 217 -18.87 -13.01 9.51
C LYS A 217 -19.23 -12.06 8.37
N TYR A 218 -19.25 -12.55 7.13
CA TYR A 218 -19.59 -11.75 5.95
C TYR A 218 -21.04 -11.23 5.98
N LYS A 219 -22.00 -12.08 6.36
CA LYS A 219 -23.41 -11.66 6.53
C LYS A 219 -23.57 -10.60 7.62
N THR A 220 -22.78 -10.67 8.69
CA THR A 220 -22.74 -9.61 9.70
C THR A 220 -22.24 -8.30 9.10
N ALA A 221 -21.13 -8.32 8.36
CA ALA A 221 -20.62 -7.13 7.67
C ALA A 221 -21.64 -6.53 6.69
N GLN A 222 -22.33 -7.36 5.89
CA GLN A 222 -23.42 -6.92 5.00
C GLN A 222 -24.54 -6.17 5.73
N LYS A 223 -24.89 -6.61 6.95
CA LYS A 223 -25.91 -5.96 7.78
C LYS A 223 -25.42 -4.66 8.42
N ILE A 224 -24.15 -4.60 8.83
CA ILE A 224 -23.57 -3.40 9.48
C ILE A 224 -23.26 -2.31 8.44
N PHE A 225 -22.90 -2.69 7.20
CA PHE A 225 -22.45 -1.75 6.17
C PHE A 225 -23.34 -1.75 4.90
N PRO A 226 -24.67 -1.56 5.02
CA PRO A 226 -25.59 -1.66 3.87
C PRO A 226 -25.42 -0.52 2.86
N SER A 227 -24.80 0.59 3.25
CA SER A 227 -24.58 1.76 2.39
C SER A 227 -23.28 1.71 1.59
N ILE A 228 -22.40 0.72 1.83
CA ILE A 228 -21.14 0.59 1.10
C ILE A 228 -21.43 0.12 -0.33
N THR A 229 -20.81 0.79 -1.31
CA THR A 229 -21.07 0.57 -2.74
C THR A 229 -19.91 -0.13 -3.45
N VAL A 230 -20.22 -0.72 -4.61
CA VAL A 230 -19.23 -1.35 -5.51
C VAL A 230 -18.18 -0.35 -5.99
N ASP A 231 -18.57 0.91 -6.25
CA ASP A 231 -17.63 1.95 -6.69
C ASP A 231 -16.59 2.29 -5.61
N GLN A 232 -17.00 2.32 -4.33
CA GLN A 232 -16.05 2.51 -3.23
C GLN A 232 -15.04 1.36 -3.16
N GLY A 233 -15.49 0.13 -3.37
CA GLY A 233 -14.60 -1.03 -3.52
C GLY A 233 -13.64 -0.89 -4.69
N ARG A 234 -14.13 -0.47 -5.85
CA ARG A 234 -13.31 -0.21 -7.04
C ARG A 234 -12.25 0.87 -6.78
N LYS A 235 -12.62 1.98 -6.14
CA LYS A 235 -11.69 3.05 -5.76
C LYS A 235 -10.61 2.55 -4.82
N ILE A 236 -10.96 1.72 -3.83
CA ILE A 236 -9.95 1.11 -2.96
C ILE A 236 -8.98 0.25 -3.78
N PHE A 237 -9.49 -0.63 -4.66
CA PHE A 237 -8.66 -1.50 -5.50
C PHE A 237 -7.63 -0.72 -6.32
N LEU A 238 -8.06 0.40 -6.92
CA LEU A 238 -7.19 1.25 -7.74
C LEU A 238 -6.25 2.11 -6.88
N SER A 239 -6.72 2.62 -5.73
CA SER A 239 -5.93 3.43 -4.78
C SER A 239 -4.76 2.67 -4.16
N GLN A 240 -4.97 1.40 -3.83
CA GLN A 240 -3.95 0.51 -3.27
C GLN A 240 -3.07 -0.09 -4.36
N ASN A 241 -3.33 0.27 -5.62
CA ASN A 241 -2.62 -0.20 -6.79
C ASN A 241 -2.58 -1.73 -6.91
N CYS A 242 -3.68 -2.41 -6.54
CA CYS A 242 -3.74 -3.88 -6.55
C CYS A 242 -3.39 -4.48 -7.92
N ILE A 243 -3.60 -3.70 -9.00
CA ILE A 243 -3.39 -4.13 -10.38
C ILE A 243 -1.92 -4.35 -10.78
N THR A 244 -0.95 -3.74 -10.07
CA THR A 244 0.47 -3.99 -10.38
C THR A 244 0.94 -5.36 -9.93
N CYS A 245 0.20 -5.97 -8.99
CA CYS A 245 0.40 -7.37 -8.64
C CYS A 245 -0.61 -8.27 -9.35
N HIS A 246 -1.89 -7.89 -9.36
CA HIS A 246 -2.98 -8.71 -9.87
C HIS A 246 -3.45 -8.26 -11.26
N SER A 247 -3.40 -9.13 -12.26
CA SER A 247 -4.03 -8.83 -13.54
C SER A 247 -5.56 -8.68 -13.42
N MET A 248 -6.08 -7.64 -14.08
CA MET A 248 -7.51 -7.28 -14.10
C MET A 248 -7.82 -6.55 -15.42
N GLU A 249 -8.40 -7.25 -16.39
CA GLU A 249 -8.62 -6.73 -17.75
C GLU A 249 -9.56 -5.51 -17.81
N SER A 250 -10.50 -5.41 -16.87
CA SER A 250 -11.48 -4.32 -16.83
C SER A 250 -10.93 -3.00 -16.27
N GLU A 251 -9.68 -2.96 -15.81
CA GLU A 251 -9.15 -1.83 -15.06
C GLU A 251 -7.75 -1.43 -15.52
N SER A 252 -7.35 -0.20 -15.20
CA SER A 252 -6.01 0.33 -15.40
C SER A 252 -5.53 1.03 -14.12
N SER A 253 -4.22 1.06 -13.85
CA SER A 253 -3.70 1.75 -12.67
C SER A 253 -4.06 3.23 -12.63
N TRP A 254 -4.27 3.77 -11.43
CA TRP A 254 -4.35 5.21 -11.21
C TRP A 254 -3.01 5.91 -11.37
N PHE A 255 -1.93 5.18 -11.10
CA PHE A 255 -0.58 5.73 -10.98
C PHE A 255 0.19 5.48 -12.27
N ALA A 256 0.73 6.55 -12.85
CA ALA A 256 1.45 6.45 -14.12
C ALA A 256 2.85 5.82 -13.98
N LYS A 257 3.46 5.93 -12.79
CA LYS A 257 4.84 5.46 -12.53
C LYS A 257 4.96 4.70 -11.21
N ASN A 258 4.49 5.29 -10.12
CA ASN A 258 4.68 4.78 -8.78
C ASN A 258 3.58 5.28 -7.85
N ASN A 259 3.38 4.60 -6.72
CA ASN A 259 2.50 5.03 -5.64
C ASN A 259 3.20 5.02 -4.25
N ALA A 260 4.53 4.88 -4.26
CA ALA A 260 5.40 4.88 -3.09
C ALA A 260 6.73 5.64 -3.36
N PRO A 261 7.49 6.01 -2.30
CA PRO A 261 8.74 6.78 -2.45
C PRO A 261 9.81 6.08 -3.29
N ASP A 262 10.64 6.86 -3.98
CA ASP A 262 11.87 6.36 -4.62
C ASP A 262 12.87 5.83 -3.58
N LEU A 263 13.40 4.62 -3.78
CA LEU A 263 14.33 3.95 -2.86
C LEU A 263 15.81 4.22 -3.13
N SER A 264 16.20 4.79 -4.28
CA SER A 264 17.62 4.92 -4.69
C SER A 264 18.51 5.68 -3.71
N ASN A 265 17.93 6.53 -2.85
CA ASN A 265 18.67 7.29 -1.83
C ASN A 265 18.06 7.13 -0.42
N GLN A 266 17.41 6.01 -0.14
CA GLN A 266 16.63 5.86 1.09
C GLN A 266 17.48 5.99 2.38
N THR A 267 18.71 5.50 2.38
CA THR A 267 19.64 5.61 3.53
C THR A 267 20.19 7.01 3.75
N MET A 268 20.17 7.87 2.71
CA MET A 268 20.41 9.31 2.87
C MET A 268 19.21 10.00 3.54
N ARG A 269 17.99 9.48 3.40
CA ARG A 269 16.76 10.11 3.92
C ARG A 269 16.48 9.75 5.38
N THR A 270 16.62 8.48 5.73
CA THR A 270 16.20 7.96 7.03
C THR A 270 17.33 7.27 7.78
N LYS A 271 17.31 7.36 9.11
CA LYS A 271 18.27 6.67 9.97
C LYS A 271 18.11 5.15 9.86
N LYS A 272 19.24 4.42 9.88
CA LYS A 272 19.28 2.96 9.73
C LYS A 272 18.40 2.22 10.75
N GLN A 273 18.54 2.57 12.03
CA GLN A 273 17.79 1.94 13.12
C GLN A 273 16.28 2.14 12.94
N TRP A 274 15.86 3.36 12.59
CA TRP A 274 14.46 3.65 12.33
C TRP A 274 13.93 2.85 11.13
N LEU A 275 14.69 2.77 10.03
CA LEU A 275 14.26 2.03 8.83
C LEU A 275 14.12 0.54 9.10
N GLN A 276 15.03 -0.05 9.89
CA GLN A 276 14.91 -1.45 10.33
C GLN A 276 13.62 -1.67 11.13
N SER A 277 13.31 -0.81 12.11
CA SER A 277 12.07 -0.90 12.88
C SER A 277 10.83 -0.71 11.99
N TYR A 278 10.89 0.22 11.03
CA TYR A 278 9.80 0.50 10.10
C TYR A 278 9.52 -0.68 9.16
N LEU A 279 10.55 -1.38 8.68
CA LEU A 279 10.37 -2.55 7.80
C LEU A 279 9.73 -3.74 8.53
N HIS A 280 9.93 -3.87 9.85
CA HIS A 280 9.28 -4.89 10.65
C HIS A 280 7.78 -4.63 10.88
N ASP A 281 7.42 -3.37 11.18
CA ASP A 281 6.04 -2.96 11.46
C ASP A 281 5.76 -1.58 10.85
N PRO A 282 5.49 -1.53 9.53
CA PRO A 282 5.32 -0.27 8.83
C PRO A 282 4.09 0.48 9.34
N LYS A 283 4.33 1.71 9.81
CA LYS A 283 3.29 2.64 10.22
C LYS A 283 3.03 3.71 9.16
N PRO A 284 1.82 4.28 9.08
CA PRO A 284 1.53 5.40 8.20
C PRO A 284 2.50 6.57 8.40
N ILE A 285 3.23 6.95 7.35
CA ILE A 285 4.00 8.20 7.32
C ILE A 285 3.12 9.36 6.84
N ARG A 286 2.24 9.09 5.87
CA ARG A 286 1.16 9.95 5.43
C ARG A 286 -0.15 9.17 5.58
N PRO A 287 -1.11 9.61 6.41
CA PRO A 287 -2.33 8.85 6.68
C PRO A 287 -3.23 8.60 5.46
N HIS A 288 -3.11 9.40 4.41
CA HIS A 288 -4.00 9.36 3.23
C HIS A 288 -3.24 9.31 1.90
N GLY A 289 -2.18 8.50 1.83
CA GLY A 289 -1.47 8.23 0.58
C GLY A 289 -0.09 8.87 0.48
N TYR A 290 0.80 8.24 -0.28
CA TYR A 290 2.08 8.84 -0.67
C TYR A 290 1.84 10.13 -1.45
N TYR A 291 0.97 10.09 -2.45
CA TYR A 291 0.34 11.28 -2.99
C TYR A 291 -0.90 11.59 -2.14
N PRO A 292 -0.94 12.71 -1.40
CA PRO A 292 -2.04 12.98 -0.49
C PRO A 292 -3.40 12.97 -1.21
N GLY A 293 -4.41 12.33 -0.64
CA GLY A 293 -5.72 12.14 -1.28
C GLY A 293 -5.89 10.80 -2.00
N THR A 294 -4.78 10.16 -2.39
CA THR A 294 -4.84 8.88 -3.12
C THR A 294 -5.04 7.68 -2.21
N GLY A 295 -4.77 7.80 -0.90
CA GLY A 295 -4.99 6.71 0.06
C GLY A 295 -4.02 5.53 -0.03
N SER A 296 -2.97 5.56 -0.88
CA SER A 296 -1.99 4.46 -0.98
C SER A 296 -1.32 4.14 0.35
N ARG A 297 -1.04 2.85 0.60
CA ARG A 297 -0.43 2.37 1.84
C ARG A 297 0.89 1.68 1.55
N MET A 298 1.86 1.82 2.46
CA MET A 298 2.93 0.84 2.59
C MET A 298 2.35 -0.36 3.34
N PRO A 299 2.19 -1.52 2.69
CA PRO A 299 1.60 -2.67 3.34
C PRO A 299 2.64 -3.42 4.20
N ASN A 300 2.15 -4.20 5.15
CA ASN A 300 2.99 -5.02 6.02
C ASN A 300 3.25 -6.39 5.37
N TYR A 301 4.52 -6.63 4.98
CA TYR A 301 4.97 -7.90 4.40
C TYR A 301 5.31 -8.98 5.43
N SER A 302 5.25 -8.63 6.72
CA SER A 302 5.64 -9.46 7.86
C SER A 302 7.04 -10.04 7.67
N LEU A 303 7.99 -9.14 7.37
CA LEU A 303 9.37 -9.51 7.07
C LEU A 303 10.03 -10.15 8.30
N SER A 304 10.71 -11.27 8.07
CA SER A 304 11.59 -11.88 9.07
C SER A 304 12.81 -10.99 9.33
N ALA A 305 13.56 -11.27 10.41
CA ALA A 305 14.81 -10.56 10.68
C ALA A 305 15.82 -10.68 9.53
N ASP A 306 15.92 -11.86 8.92
CA ASP A 306 16.83 -12.10 7.79
C ASP A 306 16.36 -11.38 6.53
N GLU A 307 15.06 -11.32 6.27
CA GLU A 307 14.51 -10.55 5.14
C GLU A 307 14.71 -9.04 5.33
N VAL A 308 14.57 -8.52 6.56
CA VAL A 308 14.91 -7.12 6.86
C VAL A 308 16.38 -6.85 6.61
N VAL A 309 17.28 -7.75 7.00
CA VAL A 309 18.72 -7.64 6.68
C VAL A 309 18.94 -7.66 5.16
N GLY A 310 18.26 -8.55 4.42
CA GLY A 310 18.31 -8.61 2.96
C GLY A 310 17.90 -7.30 2.31
N VAL A 311 16.72 -6.76 2.67
CA VAL A 311 16.24 -5.46 2.16
C VAL A 311 17.19 -4.33 2.53
N MET A 312 17.68 -4.26 3.77
CA MET A 312 18.63 -3.24 4.19
C MET A 312 19.97 -3.34 3.45
N THR A 313 20.40 -4.55 3.10
CA THR A 313 21.60 -4.80 2.30
C THR A 313 21.40 -4.29 0.88
N TRP A 314 20.24 -4.56 0.27
CA TRP A 314 19.89 -4.07 -1.07
C TRP A 314 19.82 -2.53 -1.13
N ILE A 315 19.15 -1.89 -0.16
CA ILE A 315 19.07 -0.42 -0.07
C ILE A 315 20.49 0.21 0.10
N GLY A 316 21.43 -0.55 0.63
CA GLY A 316 22.82 -0.16 0.77
C GLY A 316 23.08 0.74 1.97
N SER A 317 24.09 1.61 1.85
CA SER A 317 24.50 2.48 2.95
C SER A 317 24.85 3.88 2.45
N PHE A 318 24.69 4.86 3.33
CA PHE A 318 25.06 6.24 3.08
C PHE A 318 25.91 6.75 4.23
N SER A 319 27.02 7.40 3.91
CA SER A 319 27.90 8.02 4.92
C SER A 319 27.47 9.48 5.13
N GLN A 320 26.99 9.76 6.34
CA GLN A 320 26.62 11.12 6.75
C GLN A 320 27.85 12.02 6.81
N LYS A 321 27.71 13.25 6.31
CA LYS A 321 28.75 14.29 6.25
C LYS A 321 28.33 15.59 6.93
N ILE A 322 27.03 15.77 7.16
CA ILE A 322 26.46 16.97 7.73
C ILE A 322 25.95 16.64 9.12
N SER A 323 26.29 17.50 10.08
CA SER A 323 25.66 17.52 11.40
C SER A 323 24.96 18.86 11.57
N ILE A 324 23.69 18.82 11.95
CA ILE A 324 22.92 19.99 12.37
C ILE A 324 23.13 20.16 13.88
N ASP A 325 23.48 21.37 14.31
CA ASP A 325 23.71 21.65 15.73
C ASP A 325 22.40 21.70 16.54
N HIS A 326 22.50 21.41 17.84
CA HIS A 326 21.40 21.64 18.78
C HIS A 326 21.26 23.15 19.07
N ILE A 327 20.04 23.56 19.43
CA ILE A 327 19.74 24.94 19.80
C ILE A 327 19.24 25.03 21.24
N SER A 328 19.39 26.21 21.85
CA SER A 328 18.88 26.48 23.20
C SER A 328 17.35 26.43 23.26
N LYS A 329 16.80 26.23 24.47
CA LYS A 329 15.34 26.29 24.71
C LYS A 329 14.71 27.61 24.24
N TYR A 330 15.40 28.73 24.42
CA TYR A 330 14.94 30.03 23.94
C TYR A 330 14.81 30.07 22.41
N GLN A 331 15.82 29.57 21.69
CA GLN A 331 15.79 29.46 20.24
C GLN A 331 14.69 28.50 19.76
N ALA A 332 14.50 27.37 20.45
CA ALA A 332 13.43 26.43 20.14
C ALA A 332 12.04 27.07 20.30
N ASN A 333 11.80 27.80 21.41
CA ASN A 333 10.57 28.55 21.63
C ASN A 333 10.35 29.62 20.55
N LYS A 334 11.42 30.29 20.09
CA LYS A 334 11.33 31.24 18.97
C LYS A 334 10.85 30.55 17.69
N VAL A 335 11.38 29.36 17.37
CA VAL A 335 10.93 28.60 16.20
C VAL A 335 9.48 28.15 16.34
N GLN A 336 9.09 27.65 17.51
CA GLN A 336 7.69 27.29 17.78
C GLN A 336 6.75 28.48 17.54
N ASN A 337 7.05 29.66 18.09
CA ASN A 337 6.25 30.86 17.85
C ASN A 337 6.17 31.25 16.36
N LEU A 338 7.24 31.03 15.59
CA LEU A 338 7.22 31.26 14.14
C LEU A 338 6.32 30.26 13.42
N LEU A 339 6.37 28.98 13.80
CA LEU A 339 5.50 27.93 13.26
C LEU A 339 4.02 28.20 13.55
N ASP A 340 3.71 28.68 14.74
CA ASP A 340 2.33 28.89 15.19
C ASP A 340 1.68 30.15 14.61
N SER A 341 2.48 31.16 14.26
CA SER A 341 1.94 32.48 13.90
C SER A 341 2.35 33.03 12.54
N GLN A 342 3.43 32.52 11.93
CA GLN A 342 4.02 33.13 10.73
C GLN A 342 4.26 32.15 9.58
N LEU A 343 4.59 30.88 9.86
CA LEU A 343 5.02 29.90 8.87
C LEU A 343 3.92 28.91 8.51
N SER A 344 3.79 28.57 7.23
CA SER A 344 2.72 27.69 6.73
C SER A 344 2.91 26.20 7.02
N CYS A 345 4.01 25.80 7.69
CA CYS A 345 4.40 24.40 7.86
C CYS A 345 3.27 23.57 8.50
N LEU A 346 2.64 24.11 9.55
CA LEU A 346 1.57 23.42 10.29
C LEU A 346 0.22 23.39 9.54
N GLY A 347 0.11 24.07 8.39
CA GLY A 347 -1.03 23.89 7.49
C GLY A 347 -1.07 22.50 6.84
N CYS A 348 0.11 21.88 6.66
CA CYS A 348 0.22 20.54 6.08
C CYS A 348 0.72 19.51 7.09
N HIS A 349 1.65 19.89 7.96
CA HIS A 349 2.31 19.00 8.89
C HIS A 349 1.71 19.06 10.28
N LYS A 350 1.72 17.91 10.96
CA LYS A 350 1.40 17.79 12.37
C LYS A 350 2.65 18.02 13.22
N LEU A 351 2.51 18.69 14.35
CA LEU A 351 3.51 18.84 15.40
C LEU A 351 2.80 18.92 16.76
N ASN A 352 3.05 17.92 17.61
CA ASN A 352 2.53 17.81 18.98
C ASN A 352 1.00 17.89 19.02
N GLU A 353 0.35 17.05 18.21
CA GLU A 353 -1.10 17.01 18.04
C GLU A 353 -1.75 18.23 17.35
N GLN A 354 -0.95 19.22 16.93
CA GLN A 354 -1.43 20.42 16.25
C GLN A 354 -1.05 20.43 14.76
N GLY A 355 -1.90 21.01 13.93
CA GLY A 355 -1.65 21.18 12.49
C GLY A 355 -2.32 20.14 11.59
N GLY A 356 -2.01 20.21 10.30
CA GLY A 356 -2.59 19.37 9.25
C GLY A 356 -2.02 17.95 9.19
N ILE A 357 -2.67 17.09 8.42
CA ILE A 357 -2.31 15.67 8.25
C ILE A 357 -1.97 15.30 6.80
N VAL A 358 -1.60 16.30 6.00
CA VAL A 358 -1.22 16.13 4.59
C VAL A 358 0.24 15.68 4.49
N GLY A 359 1.12 16.37 5.21
CA GLY A 359 2.53 16.05 5.33
C GLY A 359 2.80 15.08 6.48
N PRO A 360 3.98 14.45 6.53
CA PRO A 360 4.36 13.60 7.65
C PRO A 360 4.39 14.34 8.98
N ASP A 361 4.03 13.65 10.06
CA ASP A 361 4.18 14.16 11.42
C ASP A 361 5.66 14.51 11.72
N LEU A 362 5.86 15.71 12.25
CA LEU A 362 7.17 16.28 12.57
C LEU A 362 7.59 16.02 14.01
N SER A 363 6.70 15.58 14.91
CA SER A 363 7.01 15.34 16.34
C SER A 363 8.07 14.27 16.59
N ASN A 364 8.31 13.39 15.60
CA ASN A 364 9.34 12.36 15.69
C ASN A 364 10.36 12.44 14.54
N ALA A 365 10.46 13.60 13.88
CA ALA A 365 11.33 13.79 12.72
C ALA A 365 12.80 13.50 13.03
N GLY A 366 13.28 13.91 14.21
CA GLY A 366 14.65 13.69 14.68
C GLY A 366 15.03 12.22 14.87
N ASN A 367 14.09 11.35 15.25
CA ASN A 367 14.35 9.91 15.34
C ASN A 367 14.35 9.21 13.97
N ARG A 368 13.59 9.76 13.02
CA ARG A 368 13.37 9.15 11.71
C ARG A 368 14.39 9.60 10.66
N LEU A 369 14.64 10.89 10.57
CA LEU A 369 15.34 11.52 9.45
C LEU A 369 16.82 11.74 9.76
N THR A 370 17.63 11.74 8.71
CA THR A 370 19.04 12.17 8.79
C THR A 370 19.14 13.69 8.79
N ASP A 371 20.29 14.21 9.21
CA ASP A 371 20.56 15.64 9.21
C ASP A 371 20.62 16.21 7.77
N GLU A 372 21.25 15.47 6.85
CA GLU A 372 21.29 15.82 5.43
C GLU A 372 19.89 16.00 4.86
N TYR A 373 18.99 15.07 5.17
CA TYR A 373 17.65 15.11 4.65
C TYR A 373 16.80 16.21 5.28
N ILE A 374 16.90 16.44 6.59
CA ILE A 374 16.21 17.57 7.25
C ILE A 374 16.64 18.89 6.58
N LYS A 375 17.95 19.09 6.39
CA LYS A 375 18.49 20.27 5.74
C LYS A 375 17.95 20.43 4.31
N MET A 376 18.08 19.39 3.49
CA MET A 376 17.71 19.45 2.08
C MET A 376 16.19 19.51 1.85
N ALA A 377 15.39 18.84 2.68
CA ALA A 377 13.93 18.89 2.58
C ALA A 377 13.39 20.30 2.89
N LEU A 378 14.03 21.04 3.81
CA LEU A 378 13.62 22.41 4.13
C LEU A 378 14.12 23.43 3.09
N GLU A 379 15.33 23.26 2.54
CA GLU A 379 15.91 24.22 1.58
C GLU A 379 15.49 23.99 0.13
N GLN A 380 15.40 22.72 -0.29
CA GLN A 380 15.17 22.30 -1.68
C GLN A 380 14.33 21.00 -1.71
N PRO A 381 13.07 21.03 -1.24
CA PRO A 381 12.23 19.83 -1.11
C PRO A 381 12.10 19.05 -2.44
N HIS A 382 11.98 19.76 -3.55
CA HIS A 382 11.81 19.16 -4.88
C HIS A 382 13.10 18.57 -5.49
N MET A 383 14.27 18.80 -4.89
CA MET A 383 15.48 18.08 -5.32
C MET A 383 15.58 16.71 -4.68
N VAL A 384 15.15 16.56 -3.42
CA VAL A 384 15.19 15.28 -2.71
C VAL A 384 13.90 14.46 -2.87
N MET A 385 12.79 15.12 -3.20
CA MET A 385 11.48 14.55 -3.52
C MET A 385 10.82 15.38 -4.64
N PRO A 386 11.17 15.14 -5.92
CA PRO A 386 10.61 15.89 -7.06
C PRO A 386 9.08 15.99 -7.06
N GLU A 387 8.42 14.91 -6.68
CA GLU A 387 6.97 14.74 -6.62
C GLU A 387 6.31 15.32 -5.36
N SER A 388 7.09 15.87 -4.42
CA SER A 388 6.55 16.46 -3.20
C SER A 388 5.70 17.69 -3.51
N ILE A 389 4.57 17.80 -2.81
CA ILE A 389 3.72 19.00 -2.80
C ILE A 389 4.24 20.08 -1.84
N MET A 390 5.26 19.78 -1.02
CA MET A 390 5.78 20.70 -0.01
C MET A 390 6.38 21.95 -0.67
N PRO A 391 5.76 23.13 -0.51
CA PRO A 391 6.26 24.33 -1.17
C PRO A 391 7.56 24.78 -0.53
N LYS A 392 8.49 25.25 -1.37
CA LYS A 392 9.73 25.87 -0.92
C LYS A 392 9.42 27.16 -0.16
N GLN A 393 10.01 27.33 1.02
CA GLN A 393 9.82 28.52 1.85
C GLN A 393 11.00 29.49 1.69
N ILE A 394 10.71 30.79 1.61
CA ILE A 394 11.73 31.85 1.61
C ILE A 394 11.98 32.25 3.06
N LEU A 395 13.06 31.74 3.65
CA LEU A 395 13.51 32.13 4.98
C LEU A 395 14.96 32.63 4.91
N ASP A 396 15.31 33.59 5.76
CA ASP A 396 16.71 33.98 5.92
C ASP A 396 17.52 32.81 6.49
N LYS A 397 18.84 32.82 6.21
CA LYS A 397 19.73 31.73 6.57
C LYS A 397 19.70 31.38 8.06
N LYS A 398 19.61 32.37 8.96
CA LYS A 398 19.61 32.13 10.41
C LYS A 398 18.32 31.47 10.84
N THR A 399 17.17 31.96 10.36
CA THR A 399 15.87 31.35 10.66
C THR A 399 15.77 29.92 10.11
N MET A 400 16.29 29.69 8.89
CA MET A 400 16.34 28.35 8.30
C MET A 400 17.18 27.38 9.14
N GLN A 401 18.36 27.80 9.61
CA GLN A 401 19.21 27.00 10.49
C GLN A 401 18.52 26.67 11.83
N LEU A 402 17.85 27.65 12.45
CA LEU A 402 17.08 27.41 13.66
C LEU A 402 15.95 26.39 13.44
N LEU A 403 15.25 26.48 12.31
CA LEU A 403 14.20 25.52 11.95
C LEU A 403 14.77 24.11 11.74
N GLN A 404 15.90 23.98 11.03
CA GLN A 404 16.60 22.71 10.85
C GLN A 404 16.96 22.06 12.19
N SER A 405 17.58 22.82 13.10
CA SER A 405 17.92 22.35 14.45
C SER A 405 16.68 21.98 15.27
N PHE A 406 15.62 22.78 15.19
CA PHE A 406 14.36 22.51 15.87
C PHE A 406 13.74 21.19 15.40
N ILE A 407 13.67 20.95 14.09
CA ILE A 407 13.14 19.69 13.52
C ILE A 407 13.99 18.48 13.91
N LYS A 408 15.33 18.62 13.89
CA LYS A 408 16.25 17.58 14.38
C LYS A 408 15.99 17.23 15.85
N MET A 409 15.63 18.22 16.66
CA MET A 409 15.35 18.02 18.09
C MET A 409 13.99 17.38 18.38
N GLN A 410 13.12 17.18 17.37
CA GLN A 410 11.82 16.52 17.56
C GLN A 410 12.01 15.01 17.70
N ILE A 411 12.15 14.56 18.94
CA ILE A 411 12.35 13.18 19.35
C ILE A 411 11.18 12.83 20.27
N ASN A 412 10.36 11.86 19.86
CA ASN A 412 9.37 11.26 20.74
C ASN A 412 9.88 9.87 21.15
N GLU A 413 10.27 9.71 22.41
CA GLU A 413 10.79 8.44 22.96
C GLU A 413 9.71 7.37 23.04
N SER A 414 8.44 7.79 23.16
CA SER A 414 7.35 6.86 22.95
C SER A 414 7.22 6.68 21.44
N ASN A 415 7.49 5.47 20.93
CA ASN A 415 7.04 5.02 19.61
C ASN A 415 5.49 4.98 19.49
N SER A 416 4.79 5.81 20.27
CA SER A 416 3.35 5.84 20.48
C SER A 416 2.62 6.86 19.60
N SER A 417 3.30 7.52 18.65
CA SER A 417 2.59 8.29 17.63
C SER A 417 1.69 7.32 16.86
N SER A 418 0.42 7.31 17.26
CA SER A 418 -0.62 6.39 16.84
C SER A 418 -1.19 6.83 15.49
N THR A 419 -0.33 7.22 14.57
CA THR A 419 -0.74 7.53 13.20
C THR A 419 -1.33 6.27 12.59
N THR A 420 -2.63 6.27 12.37
CA THR A 420 -3.37 5.24 11.66
C THR A 420 -3.65 5.72 10.24
N TYR A 421 -3.82 4.78 9.31
CA TYR A 421 -4.32 5.15 7.98
C TYR A 421 -5.74 5.67 8.14
N LEU A 422 -6.10 6.68 7.36
CA LEU A 422 -7.50 7.09 7.27
C LEU A 422 -8.30 5.95 6.65
N ASP A 423 -9.52 5.76 7.15
CA ASP A 423 -10.48 4.82 6.59
C ASP A 423 -10.90 5.32 5.20
N LEU A 424 -10.67 4.49 4.18
CA LEU A 424 -10.89 4.83 2.77
C LEU A 424 -12.37 4.82 2.37
N ILE A 425 -13.27 4.41 3.27
CA ILE A 425 -14.71 4.58 3.08
C ILE A 425 -15.15 5.97 3.52
N GLU A 426 -14.69 6.43 4.68
CA GLU A 426 -14.95 7.79 5.17
C GLU A 426 -14.20 8.85 4.35
N TYR A 427 -12.91 8.61 4.09
CA TYR A 427 -12.04 9.49 3.31
C TYR A 427 -11.79 8.85 1.94
N GLN A 428 -12.79 8.94 1.06
CA GLN A 428 -12.75 8.34 -0.27
C GLN A 428 -11.49 8.77 -1.03
N PRO A 429 -10.66 7.80 -1.49
CA PRO A 429 -9.48 8.13 -2.27
C PRO A 429 -9.88 8.57 -3.67
N TYR A 430 -9.09 9.45 -4.27
CA TYR A 430 -9.30 9.93 -5.63
C TYR A 430 -8.03 9.83 -6.48
N ARG A 431 -8.23 9.64 -7.78
CA ARG A 431 -7.14 9.72 -8.75
C ARG A 431 -6.75 11.18 -8.95
N ILE A 432 -5.45 11.47 -8.89
CA ILE A 432 -4.94 12.80 -9.25
C ILE A 432 -5.09 12.97 -10.77
N GLY A 433 -6.06 13.80 -11.16
CA GLY A 433 -6.36 14.08 -12.57
C GLY A 433 -5.80 15.42 -13.08
N ASP A 434 -5.55 16.38 -12.19
CA ASP A 434 -5.08 17.71 -12.55
C ASP A 434 -4.28 18.36 -11.40
N LEU A 435 -3.76 19.57 -11.67
CA LEU A 435 -2.94 20.32 -10.73
C LEU A 435 -3.70 20.73 -9.46
N TYR A 436 -5.01 20.99 -9.56
CA TYR A 436 -5.83 21.36 -8.41
C TYR A 436 -6.04 20.16 -7.48
N ASN A 437 -6.36 18.99 -8.03
CA ASN A 437 -6.48 17.75 -7.29
C ASN A 437 -5.15 17.39 -6.58
N ALA A 438 -4.02 17.63 -7.24
CA ALA A 438 -2.71 17.33 -6.70
C ALA A 438 -2.29 18.22 -5.51
N ASN A 439 -2.68 19.51 -5.51
CA ASN A 439 -2.09 20.51 -4.60
C ASN A 439 -3.10 21.21 -3.68
N CYS A 440 -4.37 21.31 -4.09
CA CYS A 440 -5.35 22.18 -3.45
C CYS A 440 -6.49 21.39 -2.79
N ALA A 441 -6.96 20.33 -3.44
CA ALA A 441 -8.13 19.55 -3.00
C ALA A 441 -7.96 18.89 -1.62
N VAL A 442 -6.71 18.66 -1.19
CA VAL A 442 -6.40 18.12 0.15
C VAL A 442 -6.95 19.00 1.27
N CYS A 443 -7.00 20.32 1.06
CA CYS A 443 -7.57 21.31 1.96
C CYS A 443 -8.94 21.81 1.48
N HIS A 444 -9.02 22.21 0.21
CA HIS A 444 -10.22 22.87 -0.33
C HIS A 444 -11.29 21.89 -0.83
N GLY A 445 -11.03 20.58 -0.83
CA GLY A 445 -11.94 19.57 -1.36
C GLY A 445 -11.93 19.52 -2.89
N LEU A 446 -12.41 18.41 -3.45
CA LEU A 446 -12.45 18.21 -4.92
C LEU A 446 -13.34 19.24 -5.63
N ASN A 447 -14.37 19.73 -4.94
CA ASN A 447 -15.31 20.73 -5.46
C ASN A 447 -15.03 22.14 -4.95
N GLY A 448 -13.93 22.37 -4.24
CA GLY A 448 -13.59 23.70 -3.72
C GLY A 448 -14.35 24.13 -2.46
N SER A 449 -15.21 23.30 -1.90
CA SER A 449 -16.09 23.66 -0.78
C SER A 449 -15.39 23.91 0.57
N GLY A 450 -14.08 23.74 0.67
CA GLY A 450 -13.32 23.89 1.92
C GLY A 450 -13.36 22.65 2.82
N ASP A 451 -13.70 21.49 2.25
CA ASP A 451 -13.98 20.24 2.94
C ASP A 451 -12.98 19.11 2.61
N GLY A 452 -11.75 19.48 2.20
CA GLY A 452 -10.68 18.52 1.99
C GLY A 452 -10.38 17.71 3.25
N PHE A 453 -9.79 16.52 3.11
CA PHE A 453 -9.65 15.59 4.23
C PHE A 453 -8.89 16.17 5.44
N THR A 454 -7.96 17.12 5.22
CA THR A 454 -7.24 17.77 6.31
C THR A 454 -8.02 18.93 6.96
N ALA A 455 -9.10 19.43 6.35
CA ALA A 455 -9.78 20.66 6.76
C ALA A 455 -10.24 20.62 8.23
N LYS A 456 -10.72 19.46 8.69
CA LYS A 456 -11.17 19.24 10.08
C LYS A 456 -10.04 19.30 11.11
N HIS A 457 -8.78 19.19 10.68
CA HIS A 457 -7.60 19.22 11.55
C HIS A 457 -6.99 20.63 11.65
N LEU A 458 -7.49 21.59 10.87
CA LEU A 458 -6.97 22.95 10.87
C LEU A 458 -7.76 23.83 11.85
N PRO A 459 -7.10 24.81 12.49
CA PRO A 459 -7.75 25.75 13.42
C PRO A 459 -8.70 26.71 12.71
N VAL A 460 -8.58 26.84 11.39
CA VAL A 460 -9.47 27.63 10.54
C VAL A 460 -9.88 26.79 9.34
N SER A 461 -11.17 26.89 8.96
CA SER A 461 -11.67 26.23 7.76
C SER A 461 -11.00 26.82 6.51
N PRO A 462 -10.55 25.98 5.57
CA PRO A 462 -10.14 26.44 4.25
C PRO A 462 -11.24 27.24 3.57
N GLY A 463 -10.87 28.27 2.79
CA GLY A 463 -11.84 29.08 2.07
C GLY A 463 -12.66 28.26 1.07
N ASN A 464 -13.96 28.55 0.98
CA ASN A 464 -14.84 27.96 -0.01
C ASN A 464 -14.62 28.63 -1.37
N LEU A 465 -13.94 27.92 -2.27
CA LEU A 465 -13.61 28.33 -3.63
C LEU A 465 -14.79 28.16 -4.61
N SER A 466 -15.86 27.44 -4.23
CA SER A 466 -17.08 27.32 -5.03
C SER A 466 -18.15 28.37 -4.67
N ASP A 467 -17.88 29.24 -3.70
CA ASP A 467 -18.78 30.37 -3.37
C ASP A 467 -18.70 31.48 -4.43
N SER A 468 -19.55 31.38 -5.44
CA SER A 468 -19.70 32.37 -6.52
C SER A 468 -19.82 33.80 -6.02
N LYS A 469 -20.58 34.05 -4.94
CA LYS A 469 -20.83 35.40 -4.43
C LYS A 469 -19.55 36.05 -3.89
N THR A 470 -18.71 35.27 -3.21
CA THR A 470 -17.46 35.77 -2.63
C THR A 470 -16.33 35.83 -3.66
N ILE A 471 -16.22 34.80 -4.52
CA ILE A 471 -15.11 34.67 -5.46
C ILE A 471 -15.26 35.63 -6.66
N SER A 472 -16.48 35.92 -7.12
CA SER A 472 -16.74 36.90 -8.19
C SER A 472 -16.28 38.33 -7.84
N GLN A 473 -16.15 38.66 -6.55
CA GLN A 473 -15.68 39.98 -6.09
C GLN A 473 -14.16 40.13 -6.13
N ARG A 474 -13.41 39.09 -6.49
CA ARG A 474 -11.94 39.09 -6.55
C ARG A 474 -11.53 39.16 -8.02
N SER A 475 -10.56 40.01 -8.36
CA SER A 475 -9.93 39.97 -9.68
C SER A 475 -9.08 38.72 -9.86
N ASP A 476 -8.81 38.34 -11.11
CA ASP A 476 -7.90 37.23 -11.40
C ASP A 476 -6.50 37.49 -10.84
N ASP A 477 -6.01 38.74 -10.90
CA ASP A 477 -4.77 39.15 -10.23
C ASP A 477 -4.81 38.90 -8.72
N THR A 478 -5.94 39.19 -8.05
CA THR A 478 -6.06 38.94 -6.61
C THR A 478 -5.97 37.45 -6.30
N LEU A 479 -6.59 36.60 -7.13
CA LEU A 479 -6.51 35.14 -7.00
C LEU A 479 -5.08 34.64 -7.28
N TYR A 480 -4.46 35.16 -8.33
CA TYR A 480 -3.07 34.89 -8.70
C TYR A 480 -2.12 35.22 -7.55
N GLU A 481 -2.17 36.45 -7.02
CA GLU A 481 -1.31 36.89 -5.92
C GLU A 481 -1.55 36.09 -4.63
N THR A 482 -2.77 35.61 -4.41
CA THR A 482 -3.10 34.71 -3.28
C THR A 482 -2.45 33.35 -3.42
N LEU A 483 -2.47 32.75 -4.62
CA LEU A 483 -1.79 31.50 -4.88
C LEU A 483 -0.26 31.67 -4.86
N TYR A 484 0.24 32.74 -5.49
CA TYR A 484 1.67 33.01 -5.61
C TYR A 484 2.30 33.31 -4.25
N ASN A 485 1.75 34.24 -3.46
CA ASN A 485 2.36 34.70 -2.20
C ASN A 485 1.81 34.01 -0.94
N GLY A 486 0.70 33.29 -1.05
CA GLY A 486 0.06 32.62 0.07
C GLY A 486 -0.74 33.56 0.99
N GLY A 487 -1.35 32.95 2.00
CA GLY A 487 -2.37 33.60 2.82
C GLY A 487 -1.83 34.77 3.65
N ARG A 488 -0.64 34.64 4.26
CA ARG A 488 -0.09 35.66 5.16
C ARG A 488 0.09 37.02 4.47
N ILE A 489 0.67 37.04 3.28
CA ILE A 489 0.88 38.28 2.50
C ILE A 489 -0.47 38.89 2.10
N MET A 490 -1.43 38.03 1.75
CA MET A 490 -2.79 38.45 1.37
C MET A 490 -3.74 38.70 2.55
N LYS A 491 -3.22 38.86 3.77
CA LYS A 491 -4.01 39.08 5.01
C LYS A 491 -5.07 38.00 5.26
N LYS A 492 -4.76 36.76 4.89
CA LYS A 492 -5.50 35.53 5.19
C LYS A 492 -4.68 34.68 6.18
N HIS A 493 -5.22 33.54 6.59
CA HIS A 493 -4.51 32.64 7.48
C HIS A 493 -3.22 32.12 6.84
N HIS A 494 -2.13 32.10 7.61
CA HIS A 494 -0.80 31.77 7.13
C HIS A 494 -0.64 30.28 6.76
N PHE A 495 -1.60 29.42 7.09
CA PHE A 495 -1.61 28.01 6.69
C PHE A 495 -1.84 27.78 5.19
N MET A 496 -2.38 28.76 4.46
CA MET A 496 -2.36 28.73 3.00
C MET A 496 -0.95 29.13 2.54
N PRO A 497 -0.11 28.20 2.04
CA PRO A 497 1.26 28.50 1.71
C PRO A 497 1.37 29.29 0.41
N SER A 498 2.54 29.90 0.19
CA SER A 498 2.95 30.41 -1.11
C SER A 498 3.27 29.25 -2.07
N TRP A 499 2.75 29.32 -3.29
CA TRP A 499 3.02 28.34 -4.34
C TRP A 499 3.97 28.85 -5.43
N GLY A 500 4.33 30.14 -5.44
CA GLY A 500 5.15 30.76 -6.50
C GLY A 500 6.57 30.20 -6.68
N LEU A 501 7.08 29.45 -5.68
CA LEU A 501 8.37 28.75 -5.78
C LEU A 501 8.26 27.25 -6.10
N LYS A 502 7.03 26.75 -6.29
CA LYS A 502 6.74 25.37 -6.68
C LYS A 502 6.11 25.34 -8.06
N LEU A 503 5.10 26.19 -8.29
CA LEU A 503 4.34 26.26 -9.52
C LEU A 503 4.87 27.37 -10.41
N SER A 504 4.89 27.10 -11.71
CA SER A 504 5.15 28.11 -12.73
C SER A 504 3.99 29.10 -12.85
N HIS A 505 4.23 30.23 -13.52
CA HIS A 505 3.21 31.26 -13.74
C HIS A 505 2.00 30.70 -14.50
N SER A 506 2.23 29.90 -15.54
CA SER A 506 1.16 29.27 -16.33
C SER A 506 0.34 28.27 -15.51
N GLU A 507 0.97 27.53 -14.60
CA GLU A 507 0.29 26.63 -13.66
C GLU A 507 -0.58 27.40 -12.66
N ILE A 508 -0.13 28.55 -12.17
CA ILE A 508 -0.94 29.38 -11.28
C ILE A 508 -2.12 29.99 -12.03
N VAL A 509 -1.92 30.47 -13.27
CA VAL A 509 -3.02 30.94 -14.13
C VAL A 509 -4.02 29.82 -14.40
N TYR A 510 -3.55 28.58 -14.64
CA TYR A 510 -4.44 27.42 -14.73
C TYR A 510 -5.28 27.25 -13.47
N LEU A 511 -4.70 27.38 -12.27
CA LEU A 511 -5.44 27.26 -11.01
C LEU A 511 -6.44 28.40 -10.81
N VAL A 512 -6.13 29.63 -11.24
CA VAL A 512 -7.10 30.74 -11.23
C VAL A 512 -8.31 30.39 -12.10
N ASN A 513 -8.08 29.92 -13.32
CA ASN A 513 -9.16 29.46 -14.20
C ASN A 513 -9.94 28.29 -13.59
N LYS A 514 -9.27 27.37 -12.91
CA LYS A 514 -9.93 26.28 -12.21
C LYS A 514 -10.82 26.78 -11.07
N ILE A 515 -10.38 27.78 -10.30
CA ILE A 515 -11.21 28.42 -9.26
C ILE A 515 -12.45 29.07 -9.89
N ARG A 516 -12.32 29.74 -11.04
CA ARG A 516 -13.46 30.30 -11.80
C ARG A 516 -14.47 29.23 -12.22
N GLN A 517 -13.98 28.07 -12.64
CA GLN A 517 -14.85 26.92 -12.96
C GLN A 517 -15.56 26.35 -11.73
N LEU A 518 -14.87 26.28 -10.57
CA LEU A 518 -15.46 25.75 -9.34
C LEU A 518 -16.56 26.66 -8.78
N CYS A 519 -16.42 27.97 -8.90
CA CYS A 519 -17.43 28.94 -8.46
C CYS A 519 -18.53 29.21 -9.50
N ASP A 520 -18.37 28.72 -10.73
CA ASP A 520 -19.18 29.11 -11.90
C ASP A 520 -19.37 30.64 -11.94
N CYS A 521 -18.25 31.36 -11.96
CA CYS A 521 -18.23 32.82 -11.82
C CYS A 521 -17.15 33.47 -12.67
N VAL A 522 -17.35 34.74 -13.00
CA VAL A 522 -16.35 35.60 -13.66
C VAL A 522 -15.76 36.60 -12.67
N GLY A 523 -14.61 37.18 -13.00
CA GLY A 523 -14.05 38.29 -12.26
C GLY A 523 -14.94 39.53 -12.34
N PRO A 524 -14.72 40.54 -11.50
CA PRO A 524 -15.48 41.76 -11.57
C PRO A 524 -15.12 42.56 -12.83
N GLU A 525 -16.11 43.16 -13.49
CA GLU A 525 -15.94 43.87 -14.77
C GLU A 525 -14.81 44.92 -14.75
N TRP A 526 -14.59 45.58 -13.60
CA TRP A 526 -13.53 46.59 -13.47
C TRP A 526 -12.11 46.02 -13.64
N SER A 527 -11.94 44.69 -13.54
CA SER A 527 -10.65 44.00 -13.63
C SER A 527 -10.33 43.40 -15.01
N GLU A 528 -11.20 43.57 -16.01
CA GLU A 528 -11.04 42.98 -17.36
C GLU A 528 -10.04 43.72 -18.27
N LYS A 529 -9.20 44.61 -17.73
CA LYS A 529 -8.35 45.53 -18.51
C LYS A 529 -6.88 45.16 -18.56
#